data_AF-A0A955UBK2-F1
#
_entry.id   AF-A0A955UBK2-F1
#
_cell.length_a   1.000
_cell.length_b   1.000
_cell.length_c   1.000
_cell.angle_alpha   90.00
_cell.angle_beta   90.00
_cell.angle_gamma   90.00
#
_symmetry.space_group_name_H-M   'P 1'
#
loop_
_entity.id
_entity.type
_entity.pdbx_description
1 polymer ?
#
loop_
_entity_poly.entity_id
_entity_poly.type
_entity_poly.pdbx_seq_one_letter_code
_entity_poly.pdbx_strand_id
1 'polypeptide(L)'
;MPFGYYHQLNAKAKRIYRASDKVSDFQLPNVSVVRPVVRKIFEALQAESHLRTQKWTQRLLNRLTSQLHIRPIRFELLDIRPSNPRRELYGLYYPMEGRRVPRIQVWMRTAKRHQVVAFRTFLRTLLHELCHHLDYDCLGLKDSFHTKGFYGREASIASQVLSLVDTASWGTGHSSKMGKTKRKA
;
A
#
# COMPACT_ATOMS: atom_id res chain seq x y z
N MET A 1 12.65 -8.46 20.66
CA MET A 1 13.70 -8.94 19.75
C MET A 1 13.64 -8.19 18.42
N PRO A 2 14.71 -7.49 18.02
CA PRO A 2 14.83 -6.87 16.70
C PRO A 2 14.94 -7.92 15.60
N PHE A 3 14.70 -7.54 14.34
CA PHE A 3 14.91 -8.43 13.20
C PHE A 3 16.40 -8.70 12.97
N GLY A 4 16.74 -9.85 12.37
CA GLY A 4 18.13 -10.30 12.23
C GLY A 4 19.07 -9.29 11.55
N TYR A 5 18.56 -8.51 10.57
CA TYR A 5 19.36 -7.49 9.87
C TYR A 5 19.76 -6.30 10.76
N TYR A 6 19.12 -6.12 11.93
CA TYR A 6 19.45 -5.04 12.86
C TYR A 6 20.92 -5.07 13.28
N HIS A 7 21.50 -6.25 13.46
CA HIS A 7 22.89 -6.39 13.91
C HIS A 7 23.89 -5.88 12.87
N GLN A 8 23.53 -5.93 11.58
CA GLN A 8 24.33 -5.47 10.45
C GLN A 8 24.27 -3.93 10.26
N LEU A 9 23.36 -3.24 10.96
CA LEU A 9 23.22 -1.79 10.87
C LEU A 9 24.37 -1.06 11.59
N ASN A 10 24.84 0.04 11.00
CA ASN A 10 25.73 0.97 11.68
C ASN A 10 25.01 1.72 12.82
N ALA A 11 25.77 2.43 13.67
CA ALA A 11 25.21 3.11 14.85
C ALA A 11 24.10 4.12 14.51
N LYS A 12 24.25 4.87 13.40
CA LYS A 12 23.23 5.83 12.93
C LYS A 12 21.94 5.12 12.56
N ALA A 13 22.02 4.05 11.75
CA ALA A 13 20.87 3.26 11.34
C ALA A 13 20.20 2.55 12.52
N LYS A 14 20.96 2.02 13.49
CA LYS A 14 20.40 1.45 14.73
C LYS A 14 19.61 2.47 15.56
N ARG A 15 20.03 3.75 15.58
CA ARG A 15 19.24 4.82 16.23
C ARG A 15 17.92 5.07 15.51
N ILE A 16 17.95 5.18 14.18
CA ILE A 16 16.74 5.37 13.36
C ILE A 16 15.79 4.17 13.51
N TYR A 17 16.30 2.94 13.41
CA TYR A 17 15.53 1.72 13.64
C TYR A 17 14.80 1.77 15.00
N ARG A 18 15.53 2.05 16.09
CA ARG A 18 14.93 2.11 17.43
C ARG A 18 13.91 3.24 17.57
N ALA A 19 14.12 4.38 16.91
CA ALA A 19 13.13 5.46 16.87
C ALA A 19 11.85 5.02 16.15
N SER A 20 11.98 4.37 14.99
CA SER A 20 10.86 3.77 14.24
C SER A 20 10.10 2.74 15.08
N ASP A 21 10.81 1.90 15.85
CA ASP A 21 10.20 0.81 16.63
C ASP A 21 9.33 1.29 17.80
N LYS A 22 9.50 2.54 18.25
CA LYS A 22 8.75 3.14 19.38
C LYS A 22 7.31 3.51 19.04
N VAL A 23 7.00 3.72 17.77
CA VAL A 23 5.66 4.14 17.32
C VAL A 23 5.04 2.98 16.57
N SER A 24 3.97 2.39 17.09
CA SER A 24 3.36 1.19 16.48
C SER A 24 1.94 1.40 16.00
N ASP A 25 1.41 2.61 16.11
CA ASP A 25 0.00 2.87 15.84
C ASP A 25 -0.19 4.26 15.20
N PHE A 26 -1.18 4.36 14.31
CA PHE A 26 -1.61 5.61 13.69
C PHE A 26 -3.13 5.57 13.53
N GLN A 27 -3.83 6.39 14.30
CA GLN A 27 -5.27 6.51 14.21
C GLN A 27 -5.67 7.40 13.04
N LEU A 28 -6.61 6.95 12.22
CA LEU A 28 -7.24 7.75 11.19
C LEU A 28 -8.43 8.49 11.81
N PRO A 29 -8.41 9.84 11.91
CA PRO A 29 -9.45 10.59 12.61
C PRO A 29 -10.88 10.33 12.10
N ASN A 30 -11.04 10.10 10.79
CA ASN A 30 -12.35 9.79 10.21
C ASN A 30 -12.26 8.75 9.07
N VAL A 31 -11.99 7.49 9.44
CA VAL A 31 -11.86 6.40 8.47
C VAL A 31 -13.13 6.17 7.63
N SER A 32 -14.32 6.49 8.15
CA SER A 32 -15.58 6.31 7.41
C SER A 32 -15.64 7.10 6.10
N VAL A 33 -15.00 8.27 6.04
CA VAL A 33 -14.99 9.17 4.87
C VAL A 33 -14.27 8.54 3.67
N VAL A 34 -13.38 7.57 3.87
CA VAL A 34 -12.68 6.91 2.77
C VAL A 34 -13.44 5.69 2.22
N ARG A 35 -14.49 5.20 2.89
CA ARG A 35 -15.27 4.02 2.47
C ARG A 35 -15.76 4.09 1.02
N PRO A 36 -16.36 5.20 0.53
CA PRO A 36 -16.82 5.27 -0.86
C PRO A 36 -15.66 5.16 -1.87
N VAL A 37 -14.49 5.68 -1.53
CA VAL A 37 -13.30 5.62 -2.40
C VAL A 37 -12.72 4.21 -2.42
N VAL A 38 -12.64 3.57 -1.26
CA VAL A 38 -12.19 2.17 -1.12
C VAL A 38 -13.07 1.22 -1.95
N ARG A 39 -14.40 1.43 -1.93
CA ARG A 39 -15.35 0.70 -2.80
C ARG A 39 -15.04 0.90 -4.28
N LYS A 40 -14.76 2.13 -4.69
CA LYS A 40 -14.46 2.44 -6.10
C LYS A 40 -13.15 1.81 -6.58
N ILE A 41 -12.17 1.64 -5.69
CA ILE A 41 -10.93 0.88 -5.99
C ILE A 41 -11.26 -0.60 -6.20
N PHE A 42 -12.05 -1.20 -5.30
CA PHE A 42 -12.49 -2.59 -5.45
C PHE A 42 -13.20 -2.82 -6.79
N GLU A 43 -14.21 -2.01 -7.10
CA GLU A 43 -14.96 -2.07 -8.36
C GLU A 43 -14.04 -1.88 -9.58
N ALA A 44 -12.98 -1.06 -9.47
CA ALA A 44 -12.03 -0.81 -10.56
C ALA A 44 -11.07 -1.98 -10.82
N LEU A 45 -10.59 -2.63 -9.75
CA LEU A 45 -9.77 -3.84 -9.87
C LEU A 45 -10.58 -5.00 -10.45
N GLN A 46 -11.82 -5.20 -10.00
CA GLN A 46 -12.73 -6.22 -10.55
C GLN A 46 -13.02 -6.01 -12.04
N ALA A 47 -13.11 -4.75 -12.48
CA ALA A 47 -13.28 -4.40 -13.88
C ALA A 47 -11.96 -4.35 -14.67
N GLU A 48 -10.84 -4.75 -14.05
CA GLU A 48 -9.47 -4.66 -14.59
C GLU A 48 -9.11 -3.30 -15.19
N SER A 49 -9.70 -2.21 -14.67
CA SER A 49 -9.54 -0.87 -15.23
C SER A 49 -8.35 -0.14 -14.62
N HIS A 50 -7.24 -0.10 -15.34
CA HIS A 50 -6.03 0.62 -14.92
C HIS A 50 -6.29 2.10 -14.60
N LEU A 51 -6.97 2.82 -15.51
CA LEU A 51 -7.28 4.24 -15.34
C LEU A 51 -8.14 4.52 -14.09
N ARG A 52 -9.17 3.71 -13.84
CA ARG A 52 -10.02 3.87 -12.66
C ARG A 52 -9.26 3.52 -11.38
N THR A 53 -8.47 2.46 -11.39
CA THR A 53 -7.65 2.05 -10.22
C THR A 53 -6.65 3.13 -9.86
N GLN A 54 -5.96 3.71 -10.85
CA GLN A 54 -5.07 4.86 -10.69
C GLN A 54 -5.79 6.06 -10.04
N LYS A 55 -6.92 6.47 -10.63
CA LYS A 55 -7.69 7.64 -10.17
C LYS A 55 -8.17 7.48 -8.73
N TRP A 56 -8.82 6.36 -8.41
CA TRP A 56 -9.42 6.16 -7.10
C TRP A 56 -8.37 5.92 -6.01
N THR A 57 -7.25 5.26 -6.35
CA THR A 57 -6.13 5.09 -5.42
C THR A 57 -5.45 6.42 -5.09
N GLN A 58 -5.22 7.29 -6.08
CA GLN A 58 -4.74 8.66 -5.80
C GLN A 58 -5.71 9.42 -4.90
N ARG A 59 -7.02 9.29 -5.14
CA ARG A 59 -8.04 9.95 -4.30
C ARG A 59 -8.03 9.44 -2.87
N LEU A 60 -7.78 8.14 -2.66
CA LEU A 60 -7.64 7.55 -1.32
C LEU A 60 -6.43 8.16 -0.61
N LEU A 61 -5.25 8.15 -1.26
CA LEU A 61 -4.03 8.72 -0.68
C LEU A 61 -4.18 10.20 -0.35
N ASN A 62 -4.84 11.00 -1.20
CA ASN A 62 -5.12 12.40 -0.90
C ASN A 62 -5.98 12.57 0.37
N ARG A 63 -6.98 11.71 0.57
CA ARG A 63 -7.84 11.76 1.77
C ARG A 63 -7.09 11.31 3.02
N LEU A 64 -6.23 10.29 2.92
CA LEU A 64 -5.46 9.80 4.05
C LEU A 64 -4.38 10.82 4.46
N THR A 65 -3.59 11.32 3.50
CA THR A 65 -2.56 12.33 3.77
C THR A 65 -3.14 13.61 4.35
N SER A 66 -4.27 14.10 3.81
CA SER A 66 -4.97 15.27 4.36
C SER A 66 -5.45 15.07 5.79
N GLN A 67 -6.04 13.91 6.13
CA GLN A 67 -6.49 13.64 7.50
C GLN A 67 -5.34 13.50 8.49
N LEU A 68 -4.20 12.98 8.03
CA LEU A 68 -2.99 12.80 8.83
C LEU A 68 -2.14 14.07 8.91
N HIS A 69 -2.55 15.16 8.25
CA HIS A 69 -1.81 16.42 8.16
C HIS A 69 -0.36 16.26 7.69
N ILE A 70 -0.13 15.29 6.79
CA ILE A 70 1.17 15.03 6.15
C ILE A 70 1.17 15.53 4.71
N ARG A 71 2.37 15.69 4.14
CA ARG A 71 2.53 16.14 2.76
C ARG A 71 1.74 15.24 1.78
N PRO A 72 1.17 15.82 0.70
CA PRO A 72 0.56 15.01 -0.35
C PRO A 72 1.58 14.11 -1.03
N ILE A 73 1.11 12.95 -1.52
CA ILE A 73 1.93 11.97 -2.23
C ILE A 73 1.35 11.63 -3.59
N ARG A 74 2.21 11.52 -4.61
CA ARG A 74 1.81 11.08 -5.94
C ARG A 74 1.72 9.56 -5.99
N PHE A 75 0.67 9.06 -6.62
CA PHE A 75 0.48 7.65 -6.90
C PHE A 75 0.70 7.36 -8.38
N GLU A 76 1.29 6.22 -8.67
CA GLU A 76 1.43 5.68 -10.02
C GLU A 76 1.16 4.17 -9.98
N LEU A 77 0.13 3.77 -10.69
CA LEU A 77 -0.20 2.37 -10.92
C LEU A 77 0.65 1.89 -12.09
N LEU A 78 1.37 0.81 -11.86
CA LEU A 78 2.11 0.08 -12.88
C LEU A 78 1.30 -1.16 -13.28
N ASP A 79 1.50 -1.66 -14.49
CA ASP A 79 0.71 -2.78 -14.98
C ASP A 79 1.18 -4.12 -14.37
N ILE A 80 2.26 -4.69 -14.89
CA ILE A 80 2.76 -6.01 -14.49
C ILE A 80 3.95 -5.88 -13.55
N ARG A 81 3.88 -6.57 -12.41
CA ARG A 81 5.01 -6.66 -11.47
C ARG A 81 6.23 -7.31 -12.15
N PRO A 82 7.44 -6.73 -12.06
CA PRO A 82 8.63 -7.36 -12.59
C PRO A 82 8.91 -8.67 -11.86
N SER A 83 9.36 -9.68 -12.60
CA SER A 83 9.91 -10.89 -11.97
C SER A 83 11.30 -10.57 -11.45
N ASN A 84 11.47 -10.60 -10.12
CA ASN A 84 12.77 -10.40 -9.49
C ASN A 84 13.09 -11.61 -8.59
N PRO A 85 14.12 -12.41 -8.92
CA PRO A 85 14.47 -13.61 -8.15
C PRO A 85 15.13 -13.30 -6.80
N ARG A 86 15.56 -12.06 -6.54
CA ARG A 86 16.29 -11.68 -5.30
C ARG A 86 15.41 -11.00 -4.25
N ARG A 87 14.33 -10.31 -4.67
CA ARG A 87 13.42 -9.60 -3.76
C ARG A 87 12.02 -9.54 -4.34
N GLU A 88 11.02 -9.81 -3.51
CA GLU A 88 9.62 -9.57 -3.89
C GLU A 88 9.30 -8.07 -3.73
N LEU A 89 9.24 -7.35 -4.85
CA LEU A 89 8.80 -5.95 -4.88
C LEU A 89 7.28 -5.90 -4.97
N TYR A 90 6.60 -5.52 -3.90
CA TYR A 90 5.14 -5.39 -3.91
C TYR A 90 4.70 -3.97 -4.22
N GLY A 91 5.41 -2.98 -3.68
CA GLY A 91 5.28 -1.56 -4.00
C GLY A 91 6.65 -0.89 -3.92
N LEU A 92 6.70 0.39 -4.28
CA LEU A 92 7.88 1.23 -4.16
C LEU A 92 7.48 2.60 -3.64
N TYR A 93 8.08 3.01 -2.53
CA TYR A 93 8.06 4.37 -2.05
C TYR A 93 9.33 5.12 -2.47
N TYR A 94 9.14 6.32 -3.00
CA TYR A 94 10.20 7.25 -3.36
C TYR A 94 10.09 8.51 -2.49
N PRO A 95 11.07 8.77 -1.60
CA PRO A 95 11.10 10.00 -0.82
C PRO A 95 11.37 11.22 -1.73
N MET A 96 11.26 12.41 -1.12
CA MET A 96 11.53 13.68 -1.78
C MET A 96 12.99 13.90 -2.21
N GLU A 97 13.93 13.02 -1.89
CA GLU A 97 15.34 13.16 -2.28
C GLU A 97 15.45 13.31 -3.81
N GLY A 98 15.78 14.53 -4.25
CA GLY A 98 15.84 14.92 -5.67
C GLY A 98 14.49 15.10 -6.38
N ARG A 99 13.35 15.03 -5.68
CA ARG A 99 11.99 15.12 -6.26
C ARG A 99 11.18 16.25 -5.61
N ARG A 100 10.34 16.92 -6.40
CA ARG A 100 9.40 17.94 -5.90
C ARG A 100 8.28 17.36 -5.01
N VAL A 101 7.85 16.13 -5.27
CA VAL A 101 6.76 15.45 -4.55
C VAL A 101 7.14 13.98 -4.34
N PRO A 102 6.94 13.39 -3.14
CA PRO A 102 7.16 11.97 -2.93
C PRO A 102 6.22 11.13 -3.80
N ARG A 103 6.56 9.87 -4.05
CA ARG A 103 5.78 9.00 -4.94
C ARG A 103 5.66 7.58 -4.40
N ILE A 104 4.48 6.99 -4.57
CA ILE A 104 4.21 5.56 -4.40
C ILE A 104 3.94 4.93 -5.78
N GLN A 105 4.57 3.79 -6.04
CA GLN A 105 4.24 2.91 -7.15
C GLN A 105 3.75 1.55 -6.66
N VAL A 106 2.69 1.03 -7.26
CA VAL A 106 2.16 -0.31 -7.00
C VAL A 106 1.76 -0.96 -8.31
N TRP A 107 1.93 -2.28 -8.41
CA TRP A 107 1.55 -3.03 -9.61
C TRP A 107 0.12 -3.56 -9.53
N MET A 108 -0.60 -3.46 -10.63
CA MET A 108 -1.96 -3.96 -10.78
C MET A 108 -2.01 -5.47 -10.97
N ARG A 109 -0.99 -6.06 -11.61
CA ARG A 109 -0.96 -7.48 -12.01
C ARG A 109 0.23 -8.23 -11.44
N THR A 110 0.00 -9.51 -11.14
CA THR A 110 1.00 -10.43 -10.62
C THR A 110 2.05 -10.80 -11.66
N ALA A 111 3.31 -10.95 -11.22
CA ALA A 111 4.46 -11.16 -12.09
C ALA A 111 4.41 -12.44 -12.95
N LYS A 112 3.91 -13.55 -12.41
CA LYS A 112 3.92 -14.86 -13.11
C LYS A 112 2.66 -15.12 -13.93
N ARG A 113 1.50 -14.69 -13.45
CA ARG A 113 0.20 -15.11 -13.99
C ARG A 113 -0.53 -14.04 -14.78
N HIS A 114 -0.09 -12.79 -14.78
CA HIS A 114 -0.81 -11.75 -15.54
C HIS A 114 -2.07 -11.24 -14.81
N GLN A 115 -2.42 -11.85 -13.68
CA GLN A 115 -3.72 -11.67 -13.02
C GLN A 115 -3.72 -10.40 -12.18
N VAL A 116 -4.85 -9.68 -12.18
CA VAL A 116 -5.07 -8.57 -11.25
C VAL A 116 -4.86 -9.03 -9.82
N VAL A 117 -4.11 -8.25 -9.05
CA VAL A 117 -3.84 -8.57 -7.65
C VAL A 117 -5.13 -8.55 -6.84
N ALA A 118 -5.24 -9.47 -5.88
CA ALA A 118 -6.39 -9.48 -4.98
C ALA A 118 -6.52 -8.13 -4.27
N PHE A 119 -7.76 -7.63 -4.14
CA PHE A 119 -8.03 -6.30 -3.59
C PHE A 119 -7.39 -6.06 -2.20
N ARG A 120 -7.48 -7.04 -1.29
CA ARG A 120 -6.84 -6.94 0.03
C ARG A 120 -5.33 -6.82 -0.08
N THR A 121 -4.71 -7.57 -1.00
CA THR A 121 -3.26 -7.48 -1.27
C THR A 121 -2.90 -6.10 -1.81
N PHE A 122 -3.65 -5.60 -2.80
CA PHE A 122 -3.45 -4.26 -3.35
C PHE A 122 -3.49 -3.17 -2.26
N LEU A 123 -4.52 -3.19 -1.42
CA LEU A 123 -4.67 -2.21 -0.34
C LEU A 123 -3.55 -2.31 0.69
N ARG A 124 -3.20 -3.51 1.16
CA ARG A 124 -2.12 -3.65 2.14
C ARG A 124 -0.78 -3.19 1.58
N THR A 125 -0.49 -3.50 0.32
CA THR A 125 0.70 -3.00 -0.36
C THR A 125 0.69 -1.47 -0.44
N LEU A 126 -0.42 -0.85 -0.84
CA LEU A 126 -0.54 0.61 -0.87
C LEU A 126 -0.30 1.24 0.51
N LEU A 127 -0.92 0.68 1.55
CA LEU A 127 -0.82 1.19 2.92
C LEU A 127 0.57 0.98 3.52
N HIS A 128 1.26 -0.10 3.15
CA HIS A 128 2.66 -0.32 3.47
C HIS A 128 3.54 0.82 2.92
N GLU A 129 3.38 1.18 1.65
CA GLU A 129 4.14 2.30 1.07
C GLU A 129 3.73 3.66 1.68
N LEU A 130 2.48 3.81 2.12
CA LEU A 130 2.05 4.99 2.88
C LEU A 130 2.71 5.04 4.27
N CYS A 131 2.93 3.90 4.94
CA CYS A 131 3.68 3.86 6.19
C CYS A 131 5.14 4.30 6.00
N HIS A 132 5.77 3.96 4.88
CA HIS A 132 7.07 4.55 4.53
C HIS A 132 6.97 6.07 4.44
N HIS A 133 5.93 6.60 3.80
CA HIS A 133 5.74 8.06 3.77
C HIS A 133 5.60 8.68 5.17
N LEU A 134 4.80 8.07 6.05
CA LEU A 134 4.60 8.50 7.43
C LEU A 134 5.91 8.56 8.24
N ASP A 135 6.80 7.58 8.03
CA ASP A 135 8.10 7.55 8.70
C ASP A 135 8.94 8.80 8.39
N TYR A 136 8.93 9.25 7.13
CA TYR A 136 9.65 10.47 6.75
C TYR A 136 8.90 11.74 7.14
N ASP A 137 7.59 11.77 6.97
CA ASP A 137 6.80 13.00 7.10
C ASP A 137 6.41 13.32 8.54
N CYS A 138 5.83 12.33 9.21
CA CYS A 138 5.28 12.50 10.55
C CYS A 138 6.34 12.22 11.62
N LEU A 139 7.14 11.15 11.43
CA LEU A 139 8.17 10.76 12.40
C LEU A 139 9.53 11.45 12.17
N GLY A 140 9.71 12.16 11.05
CA GLY A 140 10.94 12.86 10.72
C GLY A 140 12.17 11.96 10.57
N LEU A 141 11.96 10.66 10.32
CA LEU A 141 13.04 9.69 10.21
C LEU A 141 13.84 9.92 8.93
N LYS A 142 15.15 9.72 9.03
CA LYS A 142 16.07 9.85 7.88
C LYS A 142 16.12 8.61 6.99
N ASP A 143 15.53 7.52 7.45
CA ASP A 143 15.38 6.26 6.73
C ASP A 143 14.18 5.51 7.32
N SER A 144 13.61 4.56 6.58
CA SER A 144 12.43 3.81 7.01
C SER A 144 12.72 2.31 6.98
N PHE A 145 12.94 1.75 8.17
CA PHE A 145 13.20 0.34 8.38
C PHE A 145 11.91 -0.42 8.70
N HIS A 146 11.80 -1.65 8.20
CA HIS A 146 10.75 -2.60 8.57
C HIS A 146 10.97 -3.13 9.99
N THR A 147 10.66 -2.32 10.98
CA THR A 147 10.72 -2.63 12.43
C THR A 147 9.40 -3.23 12.92
N LYS A 148 9.32 -3.68 14.18
CA LYS A 148 8.03 -4.12 14.74
C LYS A 148 7.06 -2.95 14.82
N GLY A 149 7.55 -1.76 15.19
CA GLY A 149 6.79 -0.52 15.12
C GLY A 149 6.23 -0.26 13.72
N PHE A 150 7.05 -0.41 12.67
CA PHE A 150 6.59 -0.27 11.27
C PHE A 150 5.45 -1.23 10.93
N TYR A 151 5.60 -2.52 11.24
CA TYR A 151 4.54 -3.50 10.99
C TYR A 151 3.29 -3.23 11.85
N GLY A 152 3.46 -2.71 13.06
CA GLY A 152 2.34 -2.24 13.89
C GLY A 152 1.57 -1.11 13.21
N ARG A 153 2.28 -0.09 12.68
CA ARG A 153 1.65 1.03 11.96
C ARG A 153 0.88 0.57 10.74
N GLU A 154 1.47 -0.31 9.93
CA GLU A 154 0.80 -0.89 8.76
C GLU A 154 -0.46 -1.66 9.19
N ALA A 155 -0.34 -2.53 10.19
CA ALA A 155 -1.46 -3.32 10.70
C ALA A 155 -2.58 -2.42 11.25
N SER A 156 -2.24 -1.36 11.98
CA SER A 156 -3.19 -0.39 12.51
C SER A 156 -3.99 0.29 11.40
N ILE A 157 -3.32 0.93 10.45
CA ILE A 157 -3.98 1.64 9.35
C ILE A 157 -4.75 0.65 8.47
N ALA A 158 -4.16 -0.51 8.17
CA ALA A 158 -4.80 -1.55 7.37
C ALA A 158 -6.07 -2.08 8.04
N SER A 159 -6.06 -2.31 9.37
CA SER A 159 -7.25 -2.78 10.09
C SER A 159 -8.39 -1.77 10.01
N GLN A 160 -8.10 -0.48 10.21
CA GLN A 160 -9.08 0.59 10.13
C GLN A 160 -9.67 0.70 8.71
N VAL A 161 -8.84 0.72 7.67
CA VAL A 161 -9.30 0.85 6.27
C VAL A 161 -10.01 -0.41 5.78
N LEU A 162 -9.49 -1.61 6.11
CA LEU A 162 -10.09 -2.87 5.70
C LEU A 162 -11.38 -3.19 6.48
N SER A 163 -11.57 -2.65 7.69
CA SER A 163 -12.86 -2.78 8.40
C SER A 163 -14.01 -2.09 7.65
N LEU A 164 -13.71 -1.17 6.73
CA LEU A 164 -14.71 -0.52 5.89
C LEU A 164 -15.26 -1.43 4.80
N VAL A 165 -14.55 -2.51 4.50
CA VAL A 165 -14.99 -3.50 3.51
C VAL A 165 -15.64 -4.65 4.24
N ASP A 166 -16.90 -4.89 3.92
CA ASP A 166 -17.60 -6.04 4.45
C ASP A 166 -17.05 -7.30 3.76
N THR A 167 -16.38 -8.13 4.57
CA THR A 167 -15.68 -9.33 4.12
C THR A 167 -16.64 -10.36 3.53
N ALA A 168 -17.94 -10.27 3.85
CA ALA A 168 -18.97 -11.14 3.29
C ALA A 168 -19.48 -10.66 1.92
N SER A 169 -19.61 -9.35 1.70
CA SER A 169 -20.23 -8.81 0.48
C SER A 169 -19.26 -8.49 -0.65
N TRP A 170 -17.97 -8.30 -0.38
CA TRP A 170 -17.01 -7.85 -1.41
C TRP A 170 -16.10 -8.96 -1.96
N GLY A 171 -16.33 -10.23 -1.58
CA GLY A 171 -15.69 -11.40 -2.18
C GLY A 171 -14.17 -11.50 -1.95
N THR A 172 -13.71 -12.64 -1.46
CA THR A 172 -12.28 -12.98 -1.43
C THR A 172 -11.81 -13.26 -2.86
N GLY A 173 -11.58 -12.19 -3.63
CA GLY A 173 -11.32 -12.24 -5.07
C GLY A 173 -10.39 -13.37 -5.52
N HIS A 174 -10.99 -14.45 -6.01
CA HIS A 174 -10.52 -15.35 -7.05
C HIS A 174 -11.74 -15.66 -7.91
N SER A 175 -11.91 -14.93 -9.01
CA SER A 175 -12.87 -15.34 -10.04
C SER A 175 -12.24 -16.51 -10.80
N SER A 176 -12.58 -17.72 -10.40
CA SER A 176 -12.39 -18.91 -11.23
C SER A 176 -13.39 -18.86 -12.39
N LYS A 177 -12.84 -18.75 -13.59
CA LYS A 177 -13.47 -19.08 -14.90
C LYS A 177 -14.80 -18.40 -15.19
N MET A 178 -14.74 -17.25 -15.85
CA MET A 178 -15.82 -16.83 -16.75
C MET A 178 -15.78 -17.71 -18.00
N GLY A 179 -16.86 -18.45 -18.23
CA GLY A 179 -16.98 -19.48 -19.24
C GLY A 179 -16.65 -18.99 -20.65
N LYS A 180 -16.00 -19.86 -21.43
CA LYS A 180 -15.90 -19.71 -22.88
C LYS A 180 -17.32 -19.73 -23.46
N THR A 181 -17.86 -18.57 -23.78
CA THR A 181 -18.99 -18.47 -24.70
C THR A 181 -18.47 -18.90 -26.07
N LYS A 182 -18.71 -20.17 -26.44
CA LYS A 182 -18.54 -20.60 -27.83
C LYS A 182 -19.51 -19.79 -28.69
N ARG A 183 -18.98 -18.88 -29.51
CA ARG A 183 -19.69 -18.34 -30.67
C ARG A 183 -19.29 -19.16 -31.89
N LYS A 184 -20.34 -19.75 -32.50
CA LYS A 184 -20.54 -20.10 -33.91
C LYS A 184 -19.63 -21.16 -34.58
N ALA A 185 -20.27 -22.20 -35.12
CA ALA A 185 -20.69 -22.21 -36.52
C ALA A 185 -22.17 -22.60 -36.56
#